data_AF-A0A383A762-F1
#
_entry.id   AF-A0A383A762-F1
#
_cell.length_a   1.000
_cell.length_b   1.000
_cell.length_c   1.000
_cell.angle_alpha   90.00
_cell.angle_beta   90.00
_cell.angle_gamma   90.00
#
_symmetry.space_group_name_H-M   'P 1'
#
loop_
_entity.id
_entity.type
_entity.pdbx_description
1 polymer ?
#
loop_
_entity_poly.entity_id
_entity_poly.type
_entity_poly.pdbx_seq_one_letter_code
_entity_poly.pdbx_strand_id
1 'polypeptide(L)'
;SETLPKLAVMDLKGGSAGLPEDFLLSLSKVVSREAEATRGFEVISWQDIVQMLGFEGQKQALGCNEEMSCLAEIGGALGVDYVSYGSVMKVGDTFVIQMELVDMNSARNVGRVLREYDG
;
A
#
# COMPACT_ATOMS: atom_id res chain seq x y z
N SER A 1 -19.61 20.60 0.79
CA SER A 1 -18.79 19.65 1.55
C SER A 1 -17.55 19.39 0.73
N GLU A 2 -16.38 19.60 1.30
CA GLU A 2 -15.13 19.18 0.65
C GLU A 2 -15.09 17.65 0.68
N THR A 3 -14.91 17.02 -0.47
CA THR A 3 -14.74 15.57 -0.56
C THR A 3 -13.35 15.21 -0.06
N LEU A 4 -13.24 14.17 0.78
CA LEU A 4 -11.93 13.71 1.24
C LEU A 4 -11.11 13.19 0.05
N PRO A 5 -9.78 13.41 0.03
CA PRO A 5 -8.91 12.82 -0.98
C PRO A 5 -8.94 11.29 -0.87
N LYS A 6 -8.87 10.62 -2.01
CA LYS A 6 -8.86 9.15 -2.09
C LYS A 6 -7.45 8.60 -1.94
N LEU A 7 -7.28 7.62 -1.06
CA LEU A 7 -6.01 6.97 -0.78
C LEU A 7 -6.10 5.47 -1.08
N ALA A 8 -5.31 5.00 -2.04
CA ALA A 8 -5.04 3.57 -2.18
C ALA A 8 -3.97 3.13 -1.17
N VAL A 9 -4.24 2.07 -0.40
CA VAL A 9 -3.25 1.44 0.47
C VAL A 9 -2.90 0.07 -0.12
N MET A 10 -1.64 -0.05 -0.54
CA MET A 10 -1.11 -1.25 -1.18
C MET A 10 -0.68 -2.27 -0.14
N ASP A 11 -0.62 -3.54 -0.54
CA ASP A 11 -0.06 -4.57 0.32
C ASP A 11 1.43 -4.30 0.59
N LEU A 12 1.82 -4.48 1.85
CA LEU A 12 3.21 -4.43 2.27
C LEU A 12 3.99 -5.58 1.67
N LYS A 13 5.15 -5.26 1.11
CA LYS A 13 6.06 -6.28 0.57
C LYS A 13 7.02 -6.77 1.65
N GLY A 14 7.38 -8.05 1.57
CA GLY A 14 8.49 -8.58 2.33
C GLY A 14 9.81 -8.06 1.75
N GLY A 15 10.70 -7.60 2.62
CA GLY A 15 12.11 -7.46 2.26
C GLY A 15 12.76 -8.83 2.05
N SER A 16 14.09 -8.84 1.89
CA SER A 16 14.89 -10.05 1.63
C SER A 16 14.85 -11.13 2.73
N ALA A 17 14.23 -10.85 3.88
CA ALA A 17 14.17 -11.74 5.04
C ALA A 17 13.11 -12.86 4.95
N GLY A 18 12.28 -12.91 3.90
CA GLY A 18 11.32 -14.01 3.69
C GLY A 18 10.22 -14.09 4.74
N LEU A 19 9.63 -12.95 5.10
CA LEU A 19 8.50 -12.91 6.05
C LEU A 19 7.28 -13.66 5.48
N PRO A 20 6.48 -14.34 6.33
CA PRO A 20 5.28 -15.04 5.86
C PRO A 20 4.30 -14.08 5.18
N GLU A 21 3.72 -14.51 4.06
CA GLU A 21 2.77 -13.72 3.29
C GLU A 21 1.55 -13.32 4.12
N ASP A 22 0.96 -14.25 4.89
CA ASP A 22 -0.18 -13.98 5.77
C ASP A 22 0.12 -12.91 6.83
N PHE A 23 1.37 -12.84 7.29
CA PHE A 23 1.82 -11.80 8.22
C PHE A 23 1.86 -10.44 7.54
N LEU A 24 2.43 -10.36 6.33
CA LEU A 24 2.44 -9.14 5.53
C LEU A 24 1.02 -8.65 5.22
N LEU A 25 0.14 -9.55 4.77
CA LEU A 25 -1.26 -9.24 4.50
C LEU A 25 -1.99 -8.75 5.75
N SER A 26 -1.72 -9.34 6.91
CA SER A 26 -2.30 -8.89 8.18
C SER A 26 -1.84 -7.49 8.56
N LEU A 27 -0.55 -7.17 8.35
CA LEU A 27 -0.02 -5.83 8.57
C LEU A 27 -0.59 -4.81 7.58
N SER A 28 -0.74 -5.16 6.30
CA SER A 28 -1.39 -4.29 5.30
C SER A 28 -2.80 -3.89 5.73
N LYS A 29 -3.59 -4.84 6.26
CA LYS A 29 -4.93 -4.56 6.80
C LYS A 29 -4.89 -3.59 7.98
N VAL A 30 -3.89 -3.72 8.85
CA VAL A 30 -3.70 -2.78 9.97
C VAL A 30 -3.40 -1.39 9.42
N VAL A 31 -2.50 -1.25 8.44
CA VAL A 31 -2.17 0.04 7.82
C VAL A 31 -3.41 0.70 7.21
N SER A 32 -4.21 -0.04 6.44
CA SER A 32 -5.46 0.48 5.84
C SER A 32 -6.41 0.99 6.92
N ARG A 33 -6.62 0.20 7.98
CA ARG A 33 -7.49 0.59 9.10
C ARG A 33 -6.98 1.84 9.82
N GLU A 34 -5.68 1.94 10.07
CA GLU A 34 -5.11 3.11 10.74
C GLU A 34 -5.19 4.36 9.85
N ALA A 35 -5.03 4.21 8.53
CA ALA A 35 -5.24 5.29 7.56
C ALA A 35 -6.70 5.77 7.57
N GLU A 36 -7.68 4.86 7.58
CA GLU A 36 -9.10 5.18 7.73
C GLU A 36 -9.40 5.92 9.03
N ALA A 37 -8.78 5.48 10.14
CA ALA A 37 -8.99 6.04 11.46
C ALA A 37 -8.55 7.52 11.55
N THR A 38 -7.65 7.98 10.68
CA THR A 38 -7.26 9.41 10.60
C THR A 38 -8.42 10.32 10.18
N ARG A 39 -9.45 9.78 9.51
CA ARG A 39 -10.57 10.52 8.89
C ARG A 39 -10.13 11.61 7.90
N GLY A 40 -8.90 11.53 7.40
CA GLY A 40 -8.33 12.46 6.42
C GLY A 40 -8.48 12.00 4.96
N PHE A 41 -8.83 10.72 4.75
CA PHE A 41 -8.89 10.11 3.42
C PHE A 41 -10.13 9.22 3.27
N GLU A 42 -10.61 9.10 2.03
CA GLU A 42 -11.43 7.96 1.60
C GLU A 42 -10.46 6.83 1.19
N VAL A 43 -10.35 5.79 2.02
CA VAL A 43 -9.35 4.73 1.82
C VAL A 43 -9.93 3.59 1.00
N ILE A 44 -9.13 3.06 0.08
CA ILE A 44 -9.38 1.81 -0.62
C ILE A 44 -8.16 0.90 -0.46
N SER A 45 -8.34 -0.33 0.03
CA SER A 45 -7.22 -1.25 0.18
C SER A 45 -6.94 -2.01 -1.12
N TRP A 46 -5.74 -2.56 -1.25
CA TRP A 46 -5.40 -3.45 -2.36
C TRP A 46 -6.36 -4.64 -2.47
N GLN A 47 -6.81 -5.18 -1.34
CA GLN A 47 -7.74 -6.30 -1.34
C GLN A 47 -9.12 -5.89 -1.87
N ASP A 48 -9.58 -4.67 -1.57
CA ASP A 48 -10.81 -4.13 -2.14
C ASP A 48 -10.66 -3.93 -3.65
N ILE A 49 -9.51 -3.41 -4.09
CA ILE A 49 -9.18 -3.24 -5.51
C ILE A 49 -9.25 -4.59 -6.22
N VAL A 50 -8.54 -5.62 -5.71
CA VAL A 50 -8.55 -6.97 -6.29
C VAL A 50 -9.94 -7.59 -6.30
N GLN A 51 -10.77 -7.34 -5.28
CA GLN A 51 -12.16 -7.82 -5.24
C GLN A 51 -13.07 -7.09 -6.24
N MET A 52 -12.82 -5.81 -6.51
CA MET A 52 -13.54 -5.04 -7.53
C MET A 52 -13.11 -5.44 -8.94
N LEU A 53 -11.89 -5.95 -9.11
CA LEU A 53 -11.40 -6.48 -10.37
C LEU A 53 -12.04 -7.84 -10.69
N GLY A 54 -12.52 -8.01 -11.92
CA GLY A 54 -12.91 -9.32 -12.44
C GLY A 54 -11.70 -10.25 -12.62
N PHE A 55 -11.95 -11.53 -12.93
CA PHE A 55 -10.91 -12.58 -12.99
C PHE A 55 -9.67 -12.22 -13.83
N GLU A 56 -9.86 -11.57 -14.99
CA GLU A 56 -8.74 -11.14 -15.84
C GLU A 56 -7.97 -9.94 -15.25
N GLY A 57 -8.66 -9.00 -14.59
CA GLY A 57 -8.02 -7.90 -13.87
C GLY A 57 -7.24 -8.39 -12.64
N GLN A 58 -7.73 -9.44 -11.96
CA GLN A 58 -7.02 -10.06 -10.85
C GLN A 58 -5.70 -10.71 -11.28
N LYS A 59 -5.68 -11.42 -12.42
CA LYS A 59 -4.44 -11.96 -12.98
C LYS A 59 -3.42 -10.87 -13.30
N GLN A 60 -3.88 -9.75 -13.84
CA GLN A 60 -3.03 -8.62 -14.17
C GLN A 60 -2.47 -7.95 -12.91
N ALA A 61 -3.33 -7.77 -11.89
CA ALA A 61 -2.95 -7.24 -10.59
C ALA A 61 -1.92 -8.11 -9.84
N LEU A 62 -2.00 -9.44 -9.96
CA LEU A 62 -1.01 -10.36 -9.38
C LEU A 62 0.40 -10.17 -9.98
N GLY A 63 0.50 -9.77 -11.25
CA GLY A 63 1.77 -9.43 -11.90
C GLY A 63 2.33 -8.05 -11.52
N CYS A 64 1.51 -7.20 -10.90
CA CYS A 64 1.83 -5.82 -10.56
C CYS A 64 2.48 -5.64 -9.18
N ASN A 65 2.60 -6.72 -8.42
CA ASN A 65 3.04 -6.67 -7.04
C ASN A 65 4.55 -6.38 -6.90
N GLU A 66 5.26 -6.01 -7.96
CA GLU A 66 6.72 -5.81 -7.97
C GLU A 66 7.15 -4.41 -8.45
N GLU A 67 6.37 -3.70 -9.29
CA GLU A 67 6.86 -2.50 -9.99
C GLU A 67 6.06 -1.20 -9.70
N MET A 68 6.78 -0.08 -9.53
CA MET A 68 6.17 1.28 -9.41
C MET A 68 5.40 1.71 -10.67
N SER A 69 5.79 1.22 -11.83
CA SER A 69 5.08 1.42 -13.10
C SER A 69 3.62 0.96 -12.98
N CYS A 70 3.39 -0.20 -12.37
CA CYS A 70 2.03 -0.69 -12.21
C CYS A 70 1.25 0.06 -11.12
N LEU A 71 1.91 0.50 -10.04
CA LEU A 71 1.29 1.37 -9.03
C LEU A 71 0.71 2.64 -9.65
N ALA A 72 1.42 3.24 -10.61
CA ALA A 72 0.94 4.43 -11.31
C ALA A 72 -0.24 4.15 -12.24
N GLU A 73 -0.21 3.03 -12.96
CA GLU A 73 -1.31 2.60 -13.84
C GLU A 73 -2.58 2.30 -13.06
N ILE A 74 -2.46 1.56 -11.95
CA ILE A 74 -3.58 1.23 -11.07
C ILE A 74 -4.13 2.48 -10.40
N GLY A 75 -3.25 3.35 -9.87
CA GLY A 75 -3.67 4.60 -9.23
C GLY A 75 -4.47 5.50 -10.18
N GLY A 76 -4.01 5.61 -11.43
CA GLY A 76 -4.73 6.33 -12.48
C GLY A 76 -6.07 5.68 -12.85
N ALA A 77 -6.11 4.36 -12.98
CA ALA A 77 -7.35 3.62 -13.31
C ALA A 77 -8.42 3.72 -12.22
N LEU A 78 -8.01 3.79 -10.95
CA LEU A 78 -8.92 3.88 -9.79
C LEU A 78 -9.33 5.32 -9.46
N GLY A 79 -8.67 6.32 -10.05
CA GLY A 79 -8.92 7.73 -9.76
C GLY A 79 -8.64 8.09 -8.30
N VAL A 80 -7.56 7.53 -7.74
CA VAL A 80 -7.08 7.89 -6.39
C VAL A 80 -6.14 9.08 -6.44
N ASP A 81 -6.20 9.95 -5.44
CA ASP A 81 -5.33 11.12 -5.33
C ASP A 81 -3.95 10.75 -4.80
N TYR A 82 -3.90 9.74 -3.94
CA TYR A 82 -2.69 9.25 -3.30
C TYR A 82 -2.58 7.73 -3.34
N VAL A 83 -1.34 7.26 -3.37
CA VAL A 83 -1.01 5.84 -3.19
C VAL A 83 -0.01 5.71 -2.05
N SER A 84 -0.33 4.88 -1.06
CA SER A 84 0.60 4.45 -0.02
C SER A 84 1.05 3.02 -0.24
N TYR A 85 2.36 2.80 -0.15
CA TYR A 85 2.97 1.49 -0.27
C TYR A 85 4.17 1.40 0.67
N GLY A 86 4.66 0.18 0.90
CA GLY A 86 5.75 -0.01 1.83
C GLY A 86 6.32 -1.41 1.81
N SER A 87 7.31 -1.60 2.66
CA SER A 87 7.92 -2.91 2.89
C SER A 87 8.19 -3.14 4.37
N VAL A 88 8.19 -4.42 4.74
CA VAL A 88 8.58 -4.89 6.06
C VAL A 88 9.79 -5.80 5.90
N MET A 89 10.84 -5.52 6.65
CA MET A 89 12.06 -6.32 6.67
C MET A 89 12.41 -6.68 8.11
N LYS A 90 13.08 -7.81 8.31
CA LYS A 90 13.59 -8.23 9.61
C LYS A 90 15.12 -8.23 9.56
N VAL A 91 15.76 -7.53 10.49
CA VAL A 91 17.22 -7.44 10.62
C VAL A 91 17.58 -7.89 12.03
N GLY A 92 18.17 -9.09 12.15
CA GLY A 92 18.32 -9.73 13.45
C GLY A 92 16.95 -9.96 14.07
N ASP A 93 16.70 -9.37 15.24
CA ASP A 93 15.41 -9.42 15.96
C ASP A 93 14.56 -8.15 15.80
N THR A 94 15.04 -7.16 15.04
CA THR A 94 14.35 -5.88 14.81
C THR A 94 13.56 -5.93 13.51
N PHE A 95 12.28 -5.55 13.57
CA PHE A 95 11.48 -5.27 12.38
C PHE A 95 11.68 -3.83 11.93
N VAL A 96 11.93 -3.64 10.65
CA VAL A 96 11.96 -2.31 10.03
C VAL A 96 10.79 -2.20 9.07
N ILE A 97 9.95 -1.20 9.29
CA ILE A 97 8.80 -0.90 8.45
C ILE A 97 9.08 0.41 7.74
N GLN A 98 9.06 0.37 6.41
CA GLN A 98 9.15 1.54 5.56
C GLN A 98 7.82 1.78 4.85
N MET A 99 7.34 3.01 4.90
CA MET A 99 6.14 3.46 4.20
C MET A 99 6.44 4.69 3.37
N GLU A 100 5.79 4.77 2.22
CA GLU A 100 5.81 5.90 1.31
C GLU A 100 4.39 6.34 0.99
N LEU A 101 4.24 7.63 0.69
CA LEU A 101 3.03 8.23 0.18
C LEU A 101 3.38 9.00 -1.10
N VAL A 102 2.66 8.74 -2.18
CA VAL A 102 2.87 9.37 -3.48
C VAL A 102 1.59 10.11 -3.88
N ASP A 103 1.76 11.36 -4.31
CA ASP A 103 0.73 12.16 -4.95
C ASP A 103 0.64 11.77 -6.43
N MET A 104 -0.53 11.29 -6.85
CA MET A 104 -0.74 10.75 -8.20
C MET A 104 -0.89 11.84 -9.26
N ASN A 105 -1.29 13.06 -8.87
CA ASN A 105 -1.43 14.19 -9.79
C ASN A 105 -0.08 14.74 -10.22
N SER A 106 0.89 14.77 -9.30
CA SER A 106 2.24 15.29 -9.54
C SER A 106 3.29 14.20 -9.76
N ALA A 107 2.94 12.94 -9.53
CA ALA A 107 3.84 11.79 -9.52
C ALA A 107 5.06 12.00 -8.61
N ARG A 108 4.84 12.58 -7.42
CA ARG A 108 5.90 12.87 -6.44
C ARG A 108 5.65 12.13 -5.13
N ASN A 109 6.71 11.61 -4.55
CA ASN A 109 6.69 11.18 -3.16
C ASN A 109 6.48 12.41 -2.26
N VAL A 110 5.40 12.40 -1.47
CA VAL A 110 5.05 13.46 -0.52
C VAL A 110 5.57 13.18 0.88
N GLY A 111 5.91 11.92 1.18
CA GLY A 111 6.49 11.53 2.45
C GLY A 111 7.01 10.10 2.43
N ARG A 112 8.05 9.88 3.24
CA ARG A 112 8.58 8.57 3.58
C ARG A 112 8.78 8.49 5.08
N VAL A 113 8.39 7.36 5.66
CA VAL A 113 8.62 7.05 7.07
C VAL A 113 9.33 5.71 7.15
N LEU A 114 10.35 5.64 8.00
CA LEU A 114 11.00 4.39 8.41
C LEU A 114 10.92 4.30 9.93
N ARG A 115 10.53 3.13 10.43
CA ARG A 115 10.45 2.84 11.87
C ARG A 115 11.03 1.47 12.15
N GLU A 116 11.74 1.38 13.27
CA GLU A 116 12.33 0.16 13.79
C GLU A 116 11.55 -0.26 15.03
N TYR A 117 11.29 -1.55 15.15
CA TYR A 117 10.58 -2.16 16.26
C TYR A 117 11.35 -3.40 16.69
N ASP A 118 11.91 -3.34 17.90
CA ASP A 118 12.47 -4.52 18.55
C ASP A 118 11.33 -5.42 19.03
N GLY A 119 11.42 -6.71 18.72
CA GLY A 119 10.43 -7.72 19.11
C GLY A 119 10.39 -7.99 20.61
#